data_AF-A0AAV8CRR2-F1
#
_entry.id   AF-A0AAV8CRR2-F1
#
_cell.length_a   1.000
_cell.length_b   1.000
_cell.length_c   1.000
_cell.angle_alpha   90.00
_cell.angle_beta   90.00
_cell.angle_gamma   90.00
#
_symmetry.space_group_name_H-M   'P 1'
#
loop_
_entity.id
_entity.type
_entity.pdbx_description
1 polymer ?
#
loop_
_entity_poly.entity_id
_entity_poly.type
_entity_poly.pdbx_seq_one_letter_code
_entity_poly.pdbx_strand_id
1 'polypeptide(L)'
;MSSRSLLSQILVLSAASPRTCESFNSRKIGLALRSYAPVRCKCTTSVSQTEISDATSTPKTKKRVVSGVQPTGSVHLGNYLGAIKNWIALQELYETFFFIVDLHAITLSYDAPDLAKSTRSTAALYLACGVDTSKASVFVQSHVRAHVELMWLLSSATPLGWLNRMIQFKEKSRKAGDENVGVALLTYPVLMASDILLYQSDLVPVGEDQKQHLELTRELAERVNHIYGGRKWKKLGGRGGSLFKVPEALIPPAGARVMSLTDGLSKMSKSAPSDQSRINLLDPKDVIANKIKRCKTDSFPGLEFDNPERPECNNLLSVYQLVTGKTKEEVALECQNMNWGSFKQILTDALIDHLQPIQVRYQEITSDPGYLDGVLSEGARKASEIADTTLNNVYQAMGFLKR
;
A
#
# COMPACT_ATOMS: atom_id res chain seq x y z
N MET A 1 11.84 -39.92 28.22
CA MET A 1 13.24 -39.52 28.48
C MET A 1 13.65 -38.65 27.30
N SER A 2 13.52 -37.31 27.44
CA SER A 2 14.63 -36.34 27.60
C SER A 2 15.53 -36.32 26.34
N SER A 3 15.82 -35.19 25.68
CA SER A 3 16.31 -33.93 26.26
C SER A 3 16.24 -32.78 25.25
N ARG A 4 16.01 -31.59 25.78
CA ARG A 4 16.20 -30.28 25.14
C ARG A 4 17.69 -29.90 25.04
N SER A 5 17.95 -28.89 24.21
CA SER A 5 19.04 -27.89 24.30
C SER A 5 20.43 -28.28 23.82
N LEU A 6 20.99 -27.44 22.94
CA LEU A 6 22.34 -26.87 23.09
C LEU A 6 22.51 -25.66 22.14
N LEU A 7 22.25 -24.47 22.69
CA LEU A 7 22.71 -23.17 22.19
C LEU A 7 23.44 -22.50 23.35
N SER A 8 24.76 -22.37 23.25
CA SER A 8 25.57 -21.34 23.95
C SER A 8 27.06 -21.59 23.65
N GLN A 9 27.72 -20.58 23.09
CA GLN A 9 28.99 -19.99 23.56
C GLN A 9 29.63 -19.20 22.42
N ILE A 10 29.88 -17.91 22.65
CA ILE A 10 31.18 -17.24 22.45
C ILE A 10 31.03 -15.80 22.95
N LEU A 11 31.86 -15.43 23.93
CA LEU A 11 31.96 -14.12 24.56
C LEU A 11 33.45 -13.91 24.86
N VAL A 12 34.08 -12.90 24.25
CA VAL A 12 35.39 -12.32 24.60
C VAL A 12 35.33 -10.84 24.18
N LEU A 13 35.06 -9.92 25.13
CA LEU A 13 36.01 -9.05 25.85
C LEU A 13 36.68 -7.95 25.00
N SER A 14 36.35 -6.69 25.32
CA SER A 14 37.32 -5.59 25.46
C SER A 14 36.72 -4.49 26.34
N ALA A 15 37.55 -3.89 27.19
CA ALA A 15 37.20 -3.04 28.32
C ALA A 15 37.84 -1.64 28.22
N ALA A 16 37.37 -0.75 29.12
CA ALA A 16 37.91 0.56 29.55
C ALA A 16 37.59 1.78 28.65
N SER A 17 37.28 3.00 29.12
CA SER A 17 37.20 3.62 30.46
C SER A 17 36.45 4.98 30.36
N PRO A 18 36.16 5.71 31.46
CA PRO A 18 35.09 6.70 31.55
C PRO A 18 35.53 8.17 31.34
N ARG A 19 34.56 9.07 31.07
CA ARG A 19 34.72 10.52 31.27
C ARG A 19 33.57 11.10 32.09
N THR A 20 33.98 11.92 33.05
CA THR A 20 33.25 12.75 34.00
C THR A 20 32.53 13.93 33.36
N CYS A 21 31.45 14.41 34.00
CA CYS A 21 31.05 15.81 33.88
C CYS A 21 30.42 16.34 35.18
N GLU A 22 30.71 17.60 35.45
CA GLU A 22 30.62 18.30 36.73
C GLU A 22 29.25 18.94 37.02
N SER A 23 29.06 19.20 38.32
CA SER A 23 28.38 20.31 39.00
C SER A 23 27.17 21.00 38.35
N PHE A 24 26.08 21.13 39.12
CA PHE A 24 25.53 22.46 39.40
C PHE A 24 24.83 22.52 40.78
N ASN A 25 25.10 23.63 41.45
CA ASN A 25 24.79 23.96 42.84
C ASN A 25 23.43 24.68 42.89
N SER A 26 22.62 24.52 43.95
CA SER A 26 22.01 25.66 44.69
C SER A 26 21.02 25.28 45.80
N ARG A 27 21.42 25.67 47.01
CA ARG A 27 20.68 26.45 48.04
C ARG A 27 19.61 25.78 48.92
N LYS A 28 19.99 25.75 50.20
CA LYS A 28 19.22 25.59 51.44
C LYS A 28 18.12 26.64 51.63
N ILE A 29 16.99 26.24 52.22
CA ILE A 29 16.17 27.01 53.18
C ILE A 29 15.69 26.02 54.27
N GLY A 30 15.74 26.43 55.53
CA GLY A 30 15.57 25.58 56.71
C GLY A 30 14.22 25.70 57.46
N LEU A 31 14.08 24.75 58.39
CA LEU A 31 13.27 24.67 59.63
C LEU A 31 11.75 24.89 59.60
N ALA A 32 10.98 23.88 60.04
CA ALA A 32 10.34 23.85 61.37
C ALA A 32 9.63 22.50 61.70
N LEU A 33 10.12 21.88 62.77
CA LEU A 33 9.59 20.97 63.80
C LEU A 33 8.15 20.38 63.73
N ARG A 34 8.08 19.04 63.91
CA ARG A 34 7.28 18.21 64.88
C ARG A 34 7.27 16.76 64.36
N SER A 35 7.22 15.64 65.09
CA SER A 35 7.58 15.19 66.45
C SER A 35 7.11 13.71 66.55
N TYR A 36 8.00 12.74 66.85
CA TYR A 36 7.78 11.34 67.34
C TYR A 36 7.01 10.35 66.41
N ALA A 37 7.30 9.04 66.25
CA ALA A 37 8.02 8.01 67.03
C ALA A 37 8.51 6.86 66.08
N PRO A 38 9.22 5.80 66.54
CA PRO A 38 10.24 5.09 65.77
C PRO A 38 9.72 3.93 64.90
N VAL A 39 10.23 3.79 63.67
CA VAL A 39 10.05 2.58 62.86
C VAL A 39 11.33 1.75 62.94
N ARG A 40 11.20 0.58 63.55
CA ARG A 40 12.25 -0.43 63.73
C ARG A 40 12.52 -1.10 62.39
N CYS A 41 13.68 -0.81 61.80
CA CYS A 41 14.13 -1.44 60.57
C CYS A 41 14.46 -2.92 60.83
N LYS A 42 13.78 -3.84 60.13
CA LYS A 42 14.20 -5.23 59.97
C LYS A 42 14.30 -5.50 58.47
N CYS A 43 15.53 -5.48 57.96
CA CYS A 43 15.86 -6.07 56.67
C CYS A 43 15.63 -7.58 56.74
N THR A 44 14.74 -8.08 55.89
CA THR A 44 14.69 -9.49 55.52
C THR A 44 14.56 -9.54 54.00
N THR A 45 15.61 -10.02 53.35
CA THR A 45 15.66 -10.33 51.93
C THR A 45 14.64 -11.44 51.64
N SER A 46 13.61 -11.14 50.85
CA SER A 46 12.77 -12.15 50.23
C SER A 46 13.01 -12.13 48.73
N VAL A 47 13.49 -13.27 48.22
CA VAL A 47 13.64 -13.56 46.80
C VAL A 47 12.22 -13.76 46.25
N SER A 48 11.69 -12.79 45.52
CA SER A 48 10.45 -12.97 44.79
C SER A 48 10.76 -13.63 43.45
N GLN A 49 10.46 -14.92 43.36
CA GLN A 49 10.43 -15.64 42.10
C GLN A 49 9.37 -15.01 41.20
N THR A 50 9.80 -14.53 40.04
CA THR A 50 8.90 -14.01 39.02
C THR A 50 8.16 -15.20 38.40
N GLU A 51 6.95 -15.46 38.88
CA GLU A 51 6.02 -16.34 38.18
C GLU A 51 5.79 -15.73 36.78
N ILE A 52 6.11 -16.52 35.76
CA ILE A 52 5.74 -16.22 34.38
C ILE A 52 4.22 -16.41 34.31
N SER A 53 3.49 -15.33 34.56
CA SER A 53 2.07 -15.27 34.20
C SER A 53 2.01 -15.33 32.68
N ASP A 54 1.51 -16.46 32.18
CA ASP A 54 1.20 -16.69 30.78
C ASP A 54 0.18 -15.62 30.36
N ALA A 55 0.70 -14.53 29.79
CA ALA A 55 -0.12 -13.45 29.27
C ALA A 55 -0.80 -14.02 28.02
N THR A 56 -2.03 -14.51 28.20
CA THR A 56 -2.99 -14.73 27.13
C THR A 56 -2.98 -13.48 26.26
N SER A 57 -2.27 -13.56 25.13
CA SER A 57 -2.19 -12.49 24.16
C SER A 57 -3.57 -12.34 23.56
N THR A 58 -4.30 -11.31 23.98
CA THR A 58 -5.39 -10.80 23.18
C THR A 58 -4.82 -10.53 21.80
N PRO A 59 -5.39 -11.10 20.71
CA PRO A 59 -4.86 -10.86 19.39
C PRO A 59 -4.99 -9.35 19.15
N LYS A 60 -3.86 -8.64 19.09
CA LYS A 60 -3.83 -7.24 18.66
C LYS A 60 -4.51 -7.22 17.29
N THR A 61 -5.67 -6.58 17.20
CA THR A 61 -6.35 -6.37 15.92
C THR A 61 -5.38 -5.66 15.00
N LYS A 62 -4.97 -6.32 13.91
CA LYS A 62 -4.07 -5.71 12.92
C LYS A 62 -4.72 -4.42 12.39
N LYS A 63 -3.92 -3.38 12.19
CA LYS A 63 -4.38 -2.19 11.46
C LYS A 63 -4.82 -2.59 10.05
N ARG A 64 -5.79 -1.88 9.49
CA ARG A 64 -6.36 -2.15 8.17
C ARG A 64 -5.76 -1.27 7.08
N VAL A 65 -5.43 -1.90 5.97
CA VAL A 65 -4.97 -1.27 4.74
C VAL A 65 -5.92 -1.62 3.60
N VAL A 66 -6.31 -0.61 2.83
CA VAL A 66 -7.11 -0.78 1.60
C VAL A 66 -6.33 -0.27 0.40
N SER A 67 -6.33 -1.03 -0.69
CA SER A 67 -5.66 -0.65 -1.92
C SER A 67 -6.50 -1.06 -3.13
N GLY A 68 -6.89 -0.06 -3.92
CA GLY A 68 -7.64 -0.22 -5.16
C GLY A 68 -6.71 -0.16 -6.38
N VAL A 69 -6.91 -1.06 -7.35
CA VAL A 69 -6.19 -1.07 -8.62
C VAL A 69 -7.14 -0.96 -9.81
N GLN A 70 -6.81 -0.09 -10.77
CA GLN A 70 -7.58 0.01 -12.01
C GLN A 70 -7.43 -1.25 -12.87
N PRO A 71 -8.52 -1.78 -13.46
CA PRO A 71 -8.46 -2.87 -14.42
C PRO A 71 -7.90 -2.37 -15.76
N THR A 72 -6.58 -2.31 -15.89
CA THR A 72 -5.93 -1.85 -17.13
C THR A 72 -5.48 -2.99 -18.02
N GLY A 73 -5.36 -4.22 -17.49
CA GLY A 73 -4.81 -5.38 -18.21
C GLY A 73 -3.31 -5.29 -18.54
N SER A 74 -2.73 -4.09 -18.59
CA SER A 74 -1.34 -3.82 -18.95
C SER A 74 -0.53 -3.28 -17.77
N VAL A 75 -0.23 -4.13 -16.79
CA VAL A 75 0.68 -3.77 -15.69
C VAL A 75 2.12 -3.86 -16.18
N HIS A 76 2.87 -2.78 -16.02
CA HIS A 76 4.27 -2.71 -16.41
C HIS A 76 5.21 -2.75 -15.20
N LEU A 77 6.50 -2.99 -15.46
CA LEU A 77 7.55 -3.15 -14.46
C LEU A 77 7.59 -1.98 -13.46
N GLY A 78 7.38 -0.75 -13.94
CA GLY A 78 7.27 0.42 -13.07
C GLY A 78 6.10 0.39 -12.08
N ASN A 79 4.94 -0.18 -12.43
CA ASN A 79 3.86 -0.36 -11.45
C ASN A 79 4.24 -1.44 -10.43
N TYR A 80 4.85 -2.52 -10.90
CA TYR A 80 5.21 -3.65 -10.07
C TYR A 80 6.27 -3.31 -9.03
N LEU A 81 7.42 -2.79 -9.47
CA LEU A 81 8.53 -2.42 -8.58
C LEU A 81 8.24 -1.15 -7.77
N GLY A 82 7.41 -0.25 -8.31
CA GLY A 82 7.08 1.01 -7.64
C GLY A 82 5.98 0.90 -6.59
N ALA A 83 5.06 -0.06 -6.73
CA ALA A 83 3.87 -0.14 -5.88
C ALA A 83 3.50 -1.58 -5.49
N ILE A 84 3.22 -2.45 -6.46
CA ILE A 84 2.61 -3.78 -6.19
C ILE A 84 3.49 -4.62 -5.24
N LYS A 85 4.80 -4.69 -5.49
CA LYS A 85 5.74 -5.45 -4.64
C LYS A 85 5.72 -4.96 -3.18
N ASN A 86 5.64 -3.64 -2.97
CA ASN A 86 5.55 -3.05 -1.63
C ASN A 86 4.20 -3.33 -0.98
N TRP A 87 3.11 -3.27 -1.74
CA TRP A 87 1.77 -3.55 -1.23
C TRP A 87 1.62 -5.00 -0.79
N ILE A 88 2.18 -5.93 -1.55
CA ILE A 88 2.19 -7.36 -1.20
C ILE A 88 2.89 -7.59 0.14
N ALA A 89 3.94 -6.85 0.48
CA ALA A 89 4.58 -6.95 1.79
C ALA A 89 3.68 -6.47 2.95
N LEU A 90 2.70 -5.60 2.68
CA LEU A 90 1.79 -5.09 3.72
C LEU A 90 0.87 -6.17 4.30
N GLN A 91 0.55 -7.22 3.53
CA GLN A 91 -0.33 -8.29 4.00
C GLN A 91 0.24 -9.09 5.19
N GLU A 92 1.56 -9.05 5.40
CA GLU A 92 2.18 -9.66 6.57
C GLU A 92 1.91 -8.84 7.84
N LEU A 93 1.93 -7.52 7.72
CA LEU A 93 1.86 -6.56 8.82
C LEU A 93 0.42 -6.11 9.14
N TYR A 94 -0.45 -6.10 8.14
CA TYR A 94 -1.77 -5.47 8.18
C TYR A 94 -2.88 -6.41 7.69
N GLU A 95 -4.09 -6.21 8.20
CA GLU A 95 -5.28 -6.77 7.55
C GLU A 95 -5.51 -6.00 6.26
N THR A 96 -5.37 -6.67 5.11
CA THR A 96 -5.24 -5.99 3.82
C THR A 96 -6.39 -6.34 2.87
N PHE A 97 -6.94 -5.31 2.23
CA PHE A 97 -7.98 -5.42 1.22
C PHE A 97 -7.44 -4.92 -0.12
N PHE A 98 -7.30 -5.84 -1.06
CA PHE A 98 -6.96 -5.54 -2.45
C PHE A 98 -8.20 -5.68 -3.31
N PHE A 99 -8.50 -4.65 -4.10
CA PHE A 99 -9.67 -4.73 -4.96
C PHE A 99 -9.48 -4.06 -6.30
N ILE A 100 -10.13 -4.64 -7.30
CA ILE A 100 -10.11 -4.15 -8.66
C ILE A 100 -11.23 -3.13 -8.79
N VAL A 101 -10.88 -1.86 -9.03
CA VAL A 101 -11.81 -0.73 -9.06
C VAL A 101 -12.47 -0.56 -10.42
N ASP A 102 -13.32 -1.52 -10.79
CA ASP A 102 -14.06 -1.50 -12.05
C ASP A 102 -15.12 -0.40 -12.13
N LEU A 103 -15.71 0.03 -11.00
CA LEU A 103 -16.61 1.20 -10.99
C LEU A 103 -15.86 2.52 -11.24
N HIS A 104 -14.61 2.64 -10.81
CA HIS A 104 -13.78 3.80 -11.18
C HIS A 104 -13.35 3.78 -12.64
N ALA A 105 -13.22 2.60 -13.25
CA ALA A 105 -12.77 2.44 -14.63
C ALA A 105 -13.77 3.06 -15.65
N ILE A 106 -15.05 3.04 -15.33
CA ILE A 106 -16.12 3.56 -16.20
C ILE A 106 -16.33 5.08 -16.09
N THR A 107 -15.51 5.80 -15.31
CA THR A 107 -15.58 7.27 -15.15
C THR A 107 -15.02 8.04 -16.36
N LEU A 108 -14.29 7.35 -17.22
CA LEU A 108 -13.75 7.83 -18.49
C LEU A 108 -14.14 6.86 -19.61
N SER A 109 -13.84 7.20 -20.86
CA SER A 109 -14.05 6.31 -22.00
C SER A 109 -13.35 4.96 -21.78
N TYR A 110 -14.09 3.88 -21.97
CA TYR A 110 -13.64 2.50 -21.82
C TYR A 110 -14.31 1.63 -22.89
N ASP A 111 -13.71 0.48 -23.20
CA ASP A 111 -14.32 -0.49 -24.09
C ASP A 111 -15.02 -1.59 -23.29
N ALA A 112 -16.33 -1.73 -23.48
CA ALA A 112 -17.18 -2.62 -22.68
C ALA A 112 -16.80 -4.11 -22.78
N PRO A 113 -16.47 -4.66 -23.97
CA PRO A 113 -15.98 -6.03 -24.11
C PRO A 113 -14.67 -6.29 -23.35
N ASP A 114 -13.83 -5.27 -23.14
CA ASP A 114 -12.52 -5.42 -22.52
C ASP A 114 -12.52 -5.28 -21.00
N LEU A 115 -13.54 -4.64 -20.40
CA LEU A 115 -13.56 -4.37 -18.96
C LEU A 115 -13.49 -5.67 -18.13
N ALA A 116 -14.36 -6.64 -18.41
CA ALA A 116 -14.38 -7.90 -17.69
C ALA A 116 -13.07 -8.70 -17.84
N LYS A 117 -12.50 -8.69 -19.05
CA LYS A 117 -11.21 -9.33 -19.35
C LYS A 117 -10.07 -8.65 -18.57
N SER A 118 -10.06 -7.32 -18.56
CA SER A 118 -9.05 -6.51 -17.86
C SER A 118 -9.14 -6.67 -16.35
N THR A 119 -10.35 -6.76 -15.80
CA THR A 119 -10.60 -7.04 -14.38
C THR A 119 -10.04 -8.41 -13.99
N ARG A 120 -10.39 -9.47 -14.75
CA ARG A 120 -9.87 -10.82 -14.49
C ARG A 120 -8.34 -10.90 -14.62
N SER A 121 -7.79 -10.33 -15.69
CA SER A 121 -6.34 -10.31 -15.91
C SER A 121 -5.61 -9.57 -14.80
N THR A 122 -6.14 -8.42 -14.36
CA THR A 122 -5.54 -7.64 -13.28
C THR A 122 -5.60 -8.40 -11.96
N ALA A 123 -6.72 -9.04 -11.63
CA ALA A 123 -6.85 -9.89 -10.45
C ALA A 123 -5.86 -11.06 -10.45
N ALA A 124 -5.79 -11.80 -11.56
CA ALA A 124 -4.86 -12.93 -11.72
C ALA A 124 -3.40 -12.49 -11.58
N LEU A 125 -3.05 -11.31 -12.12
CA LEU A 125 -1.70 -10.78 -12.04
C LEU A 125 -1.30 -10.37 -10.62
N TYR A 126 -2.22 -9.81 -9.82
CA TYR A 126 -1.96 -9.53 -8.40
C TYR A 126 -1.71 -10.80 -7.59
N LEU A 127 -2.53 -11.82 -7.81
CA LEU A 127 -2.32 -13.15 -7.20
C LEU A 127 -0.97 -13.73 -7.63
N ALA A 128 -0.63 -13.63 -8.92
CA ALA A 128 0.65 -14.10 -9.47
C ALA A 128 1.87 -13.35 -8.93
N CYS A 129 1.72 -12.06 -8.59
CA CYS A 129 2.78 -11.27 -7.97
C CYS A 129 3.02 -11.63 -6.49
N GLY A 130 2.14 -12.41 -5.85
CA GLY A 130 2.32 -12.90 -4.48
C GLY A 130 1.26 -12.46 -3.46
N VAL A 131 0.09 -11.97 -3.89
CA VAL A 131 -1.03 -11.76 -2.96
C VAL A 131 -1.52 -13.12 -2.45
N ASP A 132 -1.50 -13.31 -1.13
CA ASP A 132 -1.95 -14.51 -0.44
C ASP A 132 -3.38 -14.32 0.08
N THR A 133 -4.32 -15.07 -0.49
CA THR A 133 -5.76 -14.99 -0.18
C THR A 133 -6.11 -15.47 1.24
N SER A 134 -5.17 -16.12 1.93
CA SER A 134 -5.30 -16.45 3.35
C SER A 134 -5.00 -15.26 4.27
N LYS A 135 -4.23 -14.27 3.77
CA LYS A 135 -3.78 -13.08 4.52
C LYS A 135 -4.49 -11.80 4.13
N ALA A 136 -4.89 -11.69 2.86
CA ALA A 136 -5.58 -10.54 2.30
C ALA A 136 -6.89 -10.92 1.61
N SER A 137 -7.84 -10.00 1.59
CA SER A 137 -9.06 -10.15 0.78
C SER A 137 -8.81 -9.59 -0.61
N VAL A 138 -9.08 -10.37 -1.66
CA VAL A 138 -8.96 -9.96 -3.06
C VAL A 138 -10.34 -10.03 -3.72
N PHE A 139 -10.86 -8.90 -4.21
CA PHE A 139 -12.22 -8.85 -4.74
C PHE A 139 -12.39 -7.80 -5.84
N VAL A 140 -13.54 -7.82 -6.52
CA VAL A 140 -13.92 -6.80 -7.51
C VAL A 140 -14.85 -5.80 -6.84
N GLN A 141 -14.62 -4.50 -7.05
CA GLN A 141 -15.36 -3.42 -6.39
C GLN A 141 -16.87 -3.55 -6.62
N SER A 142 -17.30 -3.75 -7.86
CA SER A 142 -18.73 -3.93 -8.20
C SER A 142 -19.40 -5.14 -7.56
N HIS A 143 -18.64 -6.14 -7.08
CA HIS A 143 -19.20 -7.32 -6.41
C HIS A 143 -19.61 -7.01 -4.95
N VAL A 144 -19.22 -5.86 -4.40
CA VAL A 144 -19.58 -5.43 -3.04
C VAL A 144 -20.46 -4.18 -3.14
N ARG A 145 -21.78 -4.37 -3.10
CA ARG A 145 -22.78 -3.30 -3.32
C ARG A 145 -22.61 -2.09 -2.40
N ALA A 146 -22.08 -2.31 -1.20
CA ALA A 146 -21.91 -1.29 -0.17
C ALA A 146 -21.06 -0.10 -0.65
N HIS A 147 -20.17 -0.29 -1.63
CA HIS A 147 -19.38 0.79 -2.24
C HIS A 147 -20.27 1.89 -2.84
N VAL A 148 -21.27 1.49 -3.61
CA VAL A 148 -22.20 2.42 -4.27
C VAL A 148 -23.21 2.99 -3.28
N GLU A 149 -23.71 2.15 -2.37
CA GLU A 149 -24.67 2.58 -1.35
C GLU A 149 -24.06 3.63 -0.41
N LEU A 150 -22.85 3.39 0.11
CA LEU A 150 -22.18 4.38 0.95
C LEU A 150 -21.77 5.62 0.16
N MET A 151 -21.35 5.50 -1.10
CA MET A 151 -21.07 6.66 -1.96
C MET A 151 -22.29 7.60 -2.04
N TRP A 152 -23.50 7.04 -2.21
CA TRP A 152 -24.73 7.84 -2.22
C TRP A 152 -24.95 8.58 -0.91
N LEU A 153 -24.78 7.89 0.23
CA LEU A 153 -24.93 8.49 1.55
C LEU A 153 -23.89 9.60 1.80
N LEU A 154 -22.63 9.36 1.45
CA LEU A 154 -21.56 10.36 1.54
C LEU A 154 -21.79 11.56 0.61
N SER A 155 -22.40 11.34 -0.56
CA SER A 155 -22.71 12.43 -1.49
C SER A 155 -23.65 13.47 -0.86
N SER A 156 -24.60 13.04 -0.02
CA SER A 156 -25.48 13.96 0.73
C SER A 156 -24.73 14.86 1.72
N ALA A 157 -23.56 14.43 2.18
CA ALA A 157 -22.70 15.17 3.10
C ALA A 157 -21.59 15.97 2.38
N THR A 158 -21.41 15.78 1.07
CA THR A 158 -20.32 16.35 0.28
C THR A 158 -20.75 17.65 -0.40
N PRO A 159 -20.19 18.81 -0.04
CA PRO A 159 -20.48 20.05 -0.75
C PRO A 159 -19.95 20.01 -2.19
N LEU A 160 -20.77 20.42 -3.15
CA LEU A 160 -20.39 20.45 -4.58
C LEU A 160 -19.09 21.24 -4.84
N GLY A 161 -18.89 22.34 -4.11
CA GLY A 161 -17.69 23.16 -4.22
C GLY A 161 -16.39 22.44 -3.84
N TRP A 162 -16.44 21.37 -3.05
CA TRP A 162 -15.26 20.56 -2.73
C TRP A 162 -14.80 19.76 -3.95
N LEU A 163 -15.76 19.16 -4.68
CA LEU A 163 -15.50 18.39 -5.89
C LEU A 163 -15.00 19.28 -7.04
N ASN A 164 -15.61 20.45 -7.24
CA ASN A 164 -15.21 21.41 -8.28
C ASN A 164 -13.78 21.96 -8.10
N ARG A 165 -13.19 21.85 -6.90
CA ARG A 165 -11.81 22.28 -6.62
C ARG A 165 -10.76 21.19 -6.85
N MET A 166 -11.18 19.96 -7.11
CA MET A 166 -10.25 18.85 -7.35
C MET A 166 -9.43 19.08 -8.62
N ILE A 167 -8.11 19.02 -8.50
CA ILE A 167 -7.18 19.27 -9.62
C ILE A 167 -7.38 18.21 -10.70
N GLN A 168 -7.50 16.94 -10.28
CA GLN A 168 -7.72 15.81 -11.19
C GLN A 168 -9.02 15.94 -11.99
N PHE A 169 -10.09 16.47 -11.39
CA PHE A 169 -11.34 16.74 -12.11
C PHE A 169 -11.11 17.80 -13.18
N LYS A 170 -10.54 18.96 -12.82
CA LYS A 170 -10.27 20.05 -13.77
C LYS A 170 -9.38 19.61 -14.93
N GLU A 171 -8.32 18.85 -14.66
CA GLU A 171 -7.41 18.38 -15.69
C GLU A 171 -8.04 17.36 -16.63
N LYS A 172 -8.80 16.39 -16.09
CA LYS A 172 -9.45 15.36 -16.89
C LYS A 172 -10.66 15.91 -17.67
N SER A 173 -11.41 16.85 -17.07
CA SER A 173 -12.52 17.56 -17.73
C SER A 173 -12.06 18.27 -18.99
N ARG A 174 -10.99 19.07 -18.86
CA ARG A 174 -10.40 19.81 -19.98
C ARG A 174 -9.92 18.88 -21.10
N LYS A 175 -9.38 17.71 -20.76
CA LYS A 175 -8.95 16.71 -21.76
C LYS A 175 -10.12 16.02 -22.45
N ALA A 176 -11.25 15.86 -21.77
CA ALA A 176 -12.45 15.23 -22.30
C ALA A 176 -13.39 16.20 -23.06
N GLY A 177 -13.07 17.49 -23.06
CA GLY A 177 -13.82 18.52 -23.79
C GLY A 177 -14.97 19.13 -23.01
N ASP A 178 -14.87 19.23 -21.67
CA ASP A 178 -15.74 19.90 -20.69
C ASP A 178 -17.26 19.59 -20.75
N GLU A 179 -17.94 19.74 -21.89
CA GLU A 179 -19.36 19.46 -22.10
C GLU A 179 -19.70 17.96 -22.12
N ASN A 180 -18.74 17.10 -22.47
CA ASN A 180 -18.93 15.64 -22.55
C ASN A 180 -18.53 14.89 -21.27
N VAL A 181 -18.31 15.62 -20.17
CA VAL A 181 -17.84 15.03 -18.92
C VAL A 181 -19.01 14.42 -18.13
N GLY A 182 -18.97 13.11 -17.94
CA GLY A 182 -19.95 12.42 -17.11
C GLY A 182 -19.87 12.82 -15.64
N VAL A 183 -21.03 12.83 -14.96
CA VAL A 183 -21.14 13.11 -13.51
C VAL A 183 -20.20 12.22 -12.69
N ALA A 184 -20.00 10.98 -13.12
CA ALA A 184 -19.09 10.03 -12.48
C ALA A 184 -17.65 10.58 -12.36
N LEU A 185 -17.16 11.36 -13.33
CA LEU A 185 -15.83 11.97 -13.25
C LEU A 185 -15.74 13.07 -12.20
N LEU A 186 -16.85 13.73 -11.87
CA LEU A 186 -16.92 14.70 -10.78
C LEU A 186 -17.03 14.00 -9.42
N THR A 187 -17.80 12.91 -9.35
CA THR A 187 -18.17 12.27 -8.08
C THR A 187 -17.29 11.08 -7.69
N TYR A 188 -16.39 10.58 -8.55
CA TYR A 188 -15.50 9.46 -8.18
C TYR A 188 -14.64 9.69 -6.93
N PRO A 189 -14.26 10.92 -6.53
CA PRO A 189 -13.57 11.10 -5.25
C PRO A 189 -14.43 10.72 -4.04
N VAL A 190 -15.76 10.83 -4.15
CA VAL A 190 -16.71 10.36 -3.12
C VAL A 190 -16.81 8.83 -3.14
N LEU A 191 -16.75 8.21 -4.32
CA LEU A 191 -16.66 6.75 -4.43
C LEU A 191 -15.35 6.24 -3.79
N MET A 192 -14.23 6.92 -4.03
CA MET A 192 -12.95 6.58 -3.37
C MET A 192 -13.04 6.71 -1.84
N ALA A 193 -13.73 7.74 -1.33
CA ALA A 193 -13.98 7.85 0.10
C ALA A 193 -14.84 6.69 0.62
N SER A 194 -15.86 6.28 -0.13
CA SER A 194 -16.67 5.10 0.18
C SER A 194 -15.82 3.83 0.27
N ASP A 195 -14.97 3.60 -0.74
CA ASP A 195 -14.08 2.45 -0.83
C ASP A 195 -13.16 2.32 0.39
N ILE A 196 -12.73 3.45 0.95
CA ILE A 196 -11.81 3.50 2.09
C ILE A 196 -12.57 3.35 3.43
N LEU A 197 -13.67 4.06 3.59
CA LEU A 197 -14.37 4.19 4.87
C LEU A 197 -15.19 2.95 5.24
N LEU A 198 -15.68 2.17 4.26
CA LEU A 198 -16.42 0.93 4.49
C LEU A 198 -15.65 -0.06 5.37
N TYR A 199 -14.33 -0.15 5.17
CA TYR A 199 -13.50 -1.13 5.86
C TYR A 199 -12.93 -0.63 7.19
N GLN A 200 -13.28 0.58 7.63
CA GLN A 200 -12.70 1.21 8.83
C GLN A 200 -11.17 1.25 8.74
N SER A 201 -10.67 1.64 7.57
CA SER A 201 -9.26 1.64 7.22
C SER A 201 -8.45 2.56 8.13
N ASP A 202 -7.29 2.09 8.58
CA ASP A 202 -6.34 2.91 9.33
C ASP A 202 -5.37 3.62 8.38
N LEU A 203 -4.99 2.93 7.30
CA LEU A 203 -3.90 3.32 6.41
C LEU A 203 -4.30 3.12 4.94
N VAL A 204 -3.92 4.06 4.07
CA VAL A 204 -4.15 3.96 2.62
C VAL A 204 -2.85 4.24 1.89
N PRO A 205 -2.33 3.29 1.09
CA PRO A 205 -1.14 3.50 0.29
C PRO A 205 -1.52 4.35 -0.92
N VAL A 206 -1.14 5.62 -0.91
CA VAL A 206 -1.45 6.57 -1.98
C VAL A 206 -0.20 7.16 -2.60
N GLY A 207 -0.23 7.30 -3.92
CA GLY A 207 0.74 8.11 -4.65
C GLY A 207 0.53 9.61 -4.34
N GLU A 208 1.53 10.42 -4.70
CA GLU A 208 1.50 11.87 -4.54
C GLU A 208 0.29 12.52 -5.24
N ASP A 209 -0.11 11.94 -6.38
CA ASP A 209 -1.23 12.36 -7.22
C ASP A 209 -2.61 12.09 -6.60
N GLN A 210 -2.70 11.19 -5.62
CA GLN A 210 -3.95 10.82 -4.94
C GLN A 210 -4.09 11.42 -3.54
N LYS A 211 -3.10 12.22 -3.08
CA LYS A 211 -3.14 12.88 -1.76
C LYS A 211 -4.38 13.75 -1.57
N GLN A 212 -4.80 14.48 -2.62
CA GLN A 212 -5.98 15.36 -2.56
C GLN A 212 -7.28 14.56 -2.31
N HIS A 213 -7.42 13.38 -2.93
CA HIS A 213 -8.60 12.53 -2.71
C HIS A 213 -8.60 11.87 -1.33
N LEU A 214 -7.43 11.52 -0.80
CA LEU A 214 -7.32 11.03 0.57
C LEU A 214 -7.68 12.13 1.58
N GLU A 215 -7.28 13.38 1.33
CA GLU A 215 -7.68 14.50 2.20
C GLU A 215 -9.20 14.73 2.17
N LEU A 216 -9.82 14.69 0.99
CA LEU A 216 -11.28 14.71 0.88
C LEU A 216 -11.93 13.59 1.69
N THR A 217 -11.37 12.38 1.63
CA THR A 217 -11.86 11.22 2.38
C THR A 217 -11.82 11.47 3.89
N ARG A 218 -10.74 12.08 4.38
CA ARG A 218 -10.56 12.46 5.78
C ARG A 218 -11.58 13.52 6.21
N GLU A 219 -11.71 14.59 5.43
CA GLU A 219 -12.69 15.66 5.69
C GLU A 219 -14.13 15.11 5.71
N LEU A 220 -14.47 14.18 4.80
CA LEU A 220 -15.78 13.52 4.79
C LEU A 220 -16.00 12.63 6.01
N ALA A 221 -14.99 11.85 6.41
CA ALA A 221 -15.06 11.02 7.61
C ALA A 221 -15.33 11.86 8.86
N GLU A 222 -14.57 12.94 9.05
CA GLU A 222 -14.73 13.87 10.18
C GLU A 222 -16.08 14.56 10.15
N ARG A 223 -16.52 15.03 8.97
CA ARG A 223 -17.81 15.69 8.79
C ARG A 223 -18.97 14.76 9.14
N VAL A 224 -18.99 13.54 8.62
CA VAL A 224 -20.04 12.56 8.92
C VAL A 224 -20.03 12.16 10.40
N ASN A 225 -18.83 11.97 10.98
CA ASN A 225 -18.68 11.73 12.42
C ASN A 225 -19.29 12.86 13.26
N HIS A 226 -19.08 14.11 12.88
CA HIS A 226 -19.62 15.27 13.58
C HIS A 226 -21.15 15.41 13.40
N ILE A 227 -21.66 15.21 12.17
CA ILE A 227 -23.09 15.38 11.87
C ILE A 227 -23.91 14.28 12.54
N TYR A 228 -23.51 13.02 12.37
CA TYR A 228 -24.34 11.85 12.69
C TYR A 228 -23.83 11.04 13.89
N GLY A 229 -22.54 11.11 14.21
CA GLY A 229 -21.94 10.30 15.28
C GLY A 229 -22.28 10.77 16.71
N GLY A 230 -21.44 10.33 17.65
CA GLY A 230 -21.50 10.73 19.05
C GLY A 230 -22.79 10.29 19.76
N ARG A 231 -23.37 11.20 20.55
CA ARG A 231 -24.61 10.93 21.30
C ARG A 231 -25.83 10.82 20.38
N LYS A 232 -25.80 11.42 19.18
CA LYS A 232 -26.94 11.40 18.25
C LYS A 232 -27.20 9.99 17.76
N TRP A 233 -26.17 9.32 17.24
CA TRP A 233 -26.26 7.91 16.86
C TRP A 233 -26.62 7.00 18.04
N LYS A 234 -26.09 7.25 19.24
CA LYS A 234 -26.46 6.48 20.45
C LYS A 234 -27.96 6.54 20.76
N LYS A 235 -28.61 7.71 20.57
CA LYS A 235 -30.05 7.88 20.78
C LYS A 235 -30.89 7.07 19.78
N LEU A 236 -30.35 6.75 18.61
CA LEU A 236 -30.99 5.91 17.58
C LEU A 236 -30.69 4.41 17.76
N GLY A 237 -30.16 4.00 18.92
CA GLY A 237 -29.81 2.62 19.23
C GLY A 237 -28.45 2.16 18.71
N GLY A 238 -27.61 3.09 18.23
CA GLY A 238 -26.25 2.80 17.82
C GLY A 238 -25.27 2.71 19.00
N ARG A 239 -24.03 2.27 18.74
CA ARG A 239 -22.97 2.24 19.76
C ARG A 239 -22.53 3.64 20.23
N GLY A 240 -22.78 4.68 19.44
CA GLY A 240 -22.28 6.04 19.66
C GLY A 240 -20.80 6.20 19.28
N GLY A 241 -20.26 7.40 19.48
CA GLY A 241 -18.89 7.74 19.05
C GLY A 241 -18.78 7.92 17.53
N SER A 242 -17.59 7.75 16.97
CA SER A 242 -17.35 7.93 15.54
C SER A 242 -17.90 6.76 14.71
N LEU A 243 -18.50 7.10 13.56
CA LEU A 243 -18.94 6.16 12.53
C LEU A 243 -17.77 5.61 11.73
N PHE A 244 -16.82 6.48 11.41
CA PHE A 244 -15.63 6.15 10.63
C PHE A 244 -14.35 6.43 11.41
N LYS A 245 -13.35 5.57 11.20
CA LYS A 245 -11.95 5.97 11.39
C LYS A 245 -11.54 7.00 10.33
N VAL A 246 -10.67 7.92 10.71
CA VAL A 246 -10.07 8.88 9.78
C VAL A 246 -8.77 8.26 9.24
N PRO A 247 -8.69 7.90 7.94
CA PRO A 247 -7.54 7.18 7.41
C PRO A 247 -6.30 8.07 7.33
N GLU A 248 -5.12 7.47 7.49
CA GLU A 248 -3.83 8.13 7.28
C GLU A 248 -3.17 7.65 5.99
N ALA A 249 -2.36 8.52 5.39
CA ALA A 249 -1.55 8.15 4.23
C ALA A 249 -0.46 7.18 4.68
N LEU A 250 -0.44 5.99 4.09
CA LEU A 250 0.72 5.13 4.14
C LEU A 250 1.63 5.51 2.99
N ILE A 251 2.71 6.23 3.29
CA ILE A 251 3.77 6.48 2.33
C ILE A 251 4.72 5.29 2.46
N PRO A 252 4.65 4.27 1.56
CA PRO A 252 5.66 3.22 1.57
C PRO A 252 7.05 3.85 1.40
N PRO A 253 8.12 3.16 1.85
CA PRO A 253 9.48 3.55 1.48
C PRO A 253 9.50 3.83 -0.01
N ALA A 254 10.15 4.94 -0.43
CA ALA A 254 10.10 5.41 -1.81
C ALA A 254 10.25 4.22 -2.77
N GLY A 255 9.15 3.84 -3.41
CA GLY A 255 9.15 2.72 -4.33
C GLY A 255 10.09 3.03 -5.47
N ALA A 256 10.59 2.00 -6.13
CA ALA A 256 11.47 2.18 -7.27
C ALA A 256 10.81 3.06 -8.32
N ARG A 257 11.41 4.21 -8.61
CA ARG A 257 10.98 5.07 -9.71
C ARG A 257 11.59 4.55 -11.01
N VAL A 258 10.92 3.58 -11.62
CA VAL A 258 11.34 3.02 -12.91
C VAL A 258 11.00 3.98 -14.04
N MET A 259 12.00 4.34 -14.83
CA MET A 259 11.90 5.28 -15.94
C MET A 259 11.68 4.55 -17.26
N SER A 260 11.27 5.30 -18.28
CA SER A 260 11.06 4.79 -19.63
C SER A 260 12.37 4.27 -20.23
N LEU A 261 12.29 3.15 -20.96
CA LEU A 261 13.43 2.58 -21.68
C LEU A 261 13.89 3.43 -22.87
N THR A 262 13.07 4.38 -23.32
CA THR A 262 13.39 5.28 -24.44
C THR A 262 13.72 6.70 -23.98
N ASP A 263 13.48 7.02 -22.71
CA ASP A 263 13.74 8.34 -22.12
C ASP A 263 13.91 8.22 -20.60
N GLY A 264 15.16 8.31 -20.12
CA GLY A 264 15.50 8.17 -18.70
C GLY A 264 14.93 9.25 -17.79
N LEU A 265 14.40 10.36 -18.33
CA LEU A 265 13.79 11.44 -17.54
C LEU A 265 12.28 11.30 -17.37
N SER A 266 11.64 10.48 -18.21
CA SER A 266 10.20 10.23 -18.15
C SER A 266 9.89 8.94 -17.38
N LYS A 267 8.92 8.99 -16.46
CA LYS A 267 8.46 7.79 -15.74
C LYS A 267 7.87 6.78 -16.73
N MET A 268 8.15 5.49 -16.53
CA MET A 268 7.50 4.43 -17.31
C MET A 268 5.97 4.54 -17.16
N SER A 269 5.25 4.55 -18.29
CA SER A 269 3.81 4.79 -18.31
C SER A 269 3.07 3.85 -19.28
N LYS A 270 1.88 3.40 -18.85
CA LYS A 270 0.91 2.69 -19.69
C LYS A 270 0.46 3.51 -20.90
N SER A 271 0.42 4.84 -20.79
CA SER A 271 -0.09 5.73 -21.84
C SER A 271 0.99 6.22 -22.81
N ALA A 272 2.23 5.75 -22.67
CA ALA A 272 3.29 6.10 -23.60
C ALA A 272 2.99 5.52 -25.00
N PRO A 273 3.10 6.32 -26.09
CA PRO A 273 2.75 5.86 -27.44
C PRO A 273 3.55 4.65 -27.91
N SER A 274 4.83 4.60 -27.54
CA SER A 274 5.72 3.49 -27.90
C SER A 274 5.71 2.41 -26.84
N ASP A 275 5.35 1.18 -27.21
CA ASP A 275 5.46 0.01 -26.32
C ASP A 275 6.93 -0.31 -25.96
N GLN A 276 7.89 0.14 -26.77
CA GLN A 276 9.33 0.01 -26.47
C GLN A 276 9.77 0.82 -25.23
N SER A 277 8.94 1.76 -24.76
CA SER A 277 9.22 2.56 -23.55
C SER A 277 9.08 1.78 -22.25
N ARG A 278 8.47 0.59 -22.27
CA ARG A 278 8.08 -0.15 -21.06
C ARG A 278 8.25 -1.66 -21.20
N ILE A 279 8.53 -2.33 -20.09
CA ILE A 279 8.41 -3.79 -19.96
C ILE A 279 7.08 -4.10 -19.30
N ASN A 280 6.20 -4.85 -19.97
CA ASN A 280 4.98 -5.38 -19.35
C ASN A 280 5.31 -6.66 -18.57
N LEU A 281 4.62 -6.93 -17.47
CA LEU A 281 4.90 -8.12 -16.65
C LEU A 281 4.70 -9.45 -17.41
N LEU A 282 3.82 -9.42 -18.40
CA LEU A 282 3.47 -10.57 -19.24
C LEU A 282 4.19 -10.55 -20.61
N ASP A 283 5.17 -9.67 -20.81
CA ASP A 283 5.97 -9.69 -22.04
C ASP A 283 6.73 -11.02 -22.14
N PRO A 284 6.67 -11.72 -23.28
CA PRO A 284 7.50 -12.90 -23.54
C PRO A 284 9.01 -12.59 -23.48
N LYS A 285 9.82 -13.61 -23.22
CA LYS A 285 11.28 -13.49 -23.08
C LYS A 285 11.97 -12.78 -24.26
N ASP A 286 11.53 -13.07 -25.49
CA ASP A 286 12.06 -12.47 -26.71
C ASP A 286 11.66 -11.00 -26.87
N VAL A 287 10.46 -10.63 -26.41
CA VAL A 287 10.01 -9.24 -26.37
C VAL A 287 10.81 -8.44 -25.34
N ILE A 288 11.03 -8.98 -24.14
CA ILE A 288 11.88 -8.37 -23.11
C ILE A 288 13.29 -8.15 -23.66
N ALA A 289 13.91 -9.19 -24.22
CA ALA A 289 15.25 -9.12 -24.79
C ALA A 289 15.35 -8.06 -25.89
N ASN A 290 14.36 -7.97 -26.77
CA ASN A 290 14.34 -6.97 -27.84
C ASN A 290 14.21 -5.53 -27.28
N LYS A 291 13.33 -5.31 -26.31
CA LYS A 291 13.15 -4.00 -25.67
C LYS A 291 14.41 -3.54 -24.94
N ILE A 292 15.07 -4.43 -24.20
CA ILE A 292 16.34 -4.10 -23.51
C ILE A 292 17.46 -3.87 -24.52
N LYS A 293 17.56 -4.69 -25.57
CA LYS A 293 18.53 -4.48 -26.65
C LYS A 293 18.40 -3.07 -27.26
N ARG A 294 17.17 -2.62 -27.50
CA ARG A 294 16.85 -1.32 -28.12
C ARG A 294 16.75 -0.14 -27.16
N CYS A 295 16.81 -0.36 -25.84
CA CYS A 295 16.66 0.74 -24.89
C CYS A 295 17.76 1.79 -25.07
N LYS A 296 17.41 3.05 -24.81
CA LYS A 296 18.32 4.19 -24.90
C LYS A 296 19.43 4.03 -23.85
N THR A 297 20.65 4.33 -24.26
CA THR A 297 21.85 4.33 -23.41
C THR A 297 22.75 5.50 -23.82
N ASP A 298 23.62 5.92 -22.91
CA ASP A 298 24.65 6.92 -23.19
C ASP A 298 25.91 6.32 -23.85
N SER A 299 26.86 7.17 -24.21
CA SER A 299 28.14 6.77 -24.82
C SER A 299 29.32 6.84 -23.85
N PHE A 300 29.08 7.05 -22.56
CA PHE A 300 30.16 7.17 -21.56
C PHE A 300 30.74 5.79 -21.24
N PRO A 301 32.06 5.70 -20.96
CA PRO A 301 32.68 4.47 -20.52
C PRO A 301 32.27 4.13 -19.08
N GLY A 302 32.12 2.82 -18.81
CA GLY A 302 31.74 2.30 -17.50
C GLY A 302 30.29 2.59 -17.12
N LEU A 303 29.84 1.97 -16.03
CA LEU A 303 28.47 2.10 -15.52
C LEU A 303 28.51 2.58 -14.07
N GLU A 304 27.72 3.60 -13.76
CA GLU A 304 27.71 4.22 -12.44
C GLU A 304 26.31 4.68 -12.05
N PHE A 305 26.06 4.71 -10.75
CA PHE A 305 24.84 5.29 -10.18
C PHE A 305 24.98 6.80 -9.99
N ASP A 306 23.83 7.46 -9.77
CA ASP A 306 23.71 8.83 -9.27
C ASP A 306 24.34 9.95 -10.11
N ASN A 307 24.85 9.65 -11.31
CA ASN A 307 25.27 10.70 -12.23
C ASN A 307 24.02 11.32 -12.89
N PRO A 308 23.69 12.60 -12.60
CA PRO A 308 22.48 13.24 -13.12
C PRO A 308 22.51 13.41 -14.65
N GLU A 309 23.70 13.42 -15.26
CA GLU A 309 23.88 13.49 -16.71
C GLU A 309 23.68 12.14 -17.41
N ARG A 310 23.49 11.04 -16.64
CA ARG A 310 23.33 9.67 -17.14
C ARG A 310 22.05 9.01 -16.61
N PRO A 311 20.86 9.61 -16.87
CA PRO A 311 19.61 9.11 -16.29
C PRO A 311 19.25 7.69 -16.78
N GLU A 312 19.58 7.33 -18.01
CA GLU A 312 19.39 5.97 -18.52
C GLU A 312 20.26 4.95 -17.77
N CYS A 313 21.50 5.30 -17.44
CA CYS A 313 22.39 4.42 -16.68
C CYS A 313 21.90 4.18 -15.27
N ASN A 314 21.54 5.25 -14.58
CA ASN A 314 20.95 5.16 -13.25
C ASN A 314 19.65 4.33 -13.26
N ASN A 315 18.79 4.50 -14.28
CA ASN A 315 17.56 3.74 -14.42
C ASN A 315 17.81 2.23 -14.61
N LEU A 316 18.66 1.85 -15.57
CA LEU A 316 18.88 0.43 -15.88
C LEU A 316 19.62 -0.31 -14.77
N LEU A 317 20.61 0.34 -14.12
CA LEU A 317 21.27 -0.21 -12.93
C LEU A 317 20.30 -0.37 -11.76
N SER A 318 19.41 0.62 -11.56
CA SER A 318 18.37 0.52 -10.52
C SER A 318 17.41 -0.64 -10.80
N VAL A 319 17.00 -0.85 -12.07
CA VAL A 319 16.18 -2.01 -12.44
C VAL A 319 16.91 -3.31 -12.13
N TYR A 320 18.19 -3.43 -12.53
CA TYR A 320 19.01 -4.61 -12.25
C TYR A 320 19.10 -4.90 -10.74
N GLN A 321 19.37 -3.87 -9.93
CA GLN A 321 19.38 -3.96 -8.48
C GLN A 321 18.06 -4.54 -7.92
N LEU A 322 16.93 -4.03 -8.38
CA LEU A 322 15.61 -4.37 -7.83
C LEU A 322 15.14 -5.78 -8.17
N VAL A 323 15.51 -6.28 -9.36
CA VAL A 323 15.14 -7.62 -9.83
C VAL A 323 16.09 -8.70 -9.32
N THR A 324 17.36 -8.36 -9.08
CA THR A 324 18.33 -9.28 -8.47
C THR A 324 18.29 -9.27 -6.94
N GLY A 325 17.80 -8.19 -6.33
CA GLY A 325 17.82 -8.00 -4.87
C GLY A 325 19.19 -7.63 -4.30
N LYS A 326 20.19 -7.40 -5.15
CA LYS A 326 21.55 -6.97 -4.76
C LYS A 326 21.54 -5.57 -4.15
N THR A 327 22.55 -5.25 -3.34
CA THR A 327 22.74 -3.89 -2.85
C THR A 327 23.28 -2.98 -3.95
N LYS A 328 23.23 -1.66 -3.71
CA LYS A 328 23.76 -0.67 -4.67
C LYS A 328 25.25 -0.86 -4.89
N GLU A 329 25.98 -1.15 -3.83
CA GLU A 329 27.42 -1.34 -3.81
C GLU A 329 27.82 -2.59 -4.58
N GLU A 330 27.07 -3.69 -4.41
CA GLU A 330 27.27 -4.93 -5.17
C GLU A 330 27.07 -4.70 -6.67
N VAL A 331 25.98 -4.04 -7.06
CA VAL A 331 25.70 -3.73 -8.47
C VAL A 331 26.76 -2.79 -9.05
N ALA A 332 27.15 -1.74 -8.30
CA ALA A 332 28.15 -0.80 -8.75
C ALA A 332 29.49 -1.51 -9.02
N LEU A 333 29.95 -2.35 -8.09
CA LEU A 333 31.20 -3.09 -8.21
C LEU A 333 31.17 -4.10 -9.38
N GLU A 334 30.09 -4.85 -9.52
CA GLU A 334 29.90 -5.83 -10.58
C GLU A 334 29.89 -5.17 -11.96
N CYS A 335 29.18 -4.05 -12.10
CA CYS A 335 28.91 -3.44 -13.39
C CYS A 335 29.92 -2.35 -13.81
N GLN A 336 30.78 -1.88 -12.89
CA GLN A 336 31.65 -0.70 -13.09
C GLN A 336 32.41 -0.71 -14.42
N ASN A 337 33.00 -1.85 -14.76
CA ASN A 337 33.87 -2.01 -15.94
C ASN A 337 33.16 -2.64 -17.15
N MET A 338 31.84 -2.83 -17.08
CA MET A 338 31.08 -3.40 -18.17
C MET A 338 30.80 -2.35 -19.26
N ASN A 339 30.68 -2.83 -20.51
CA ASN A 339 30.08 -2.06 -21.58
C ASN A 339 28.57 -2.34 -21.67
N TRP A 340 27.85 -1.51 -22.43
CA TRP A 340 26.40 -1.65 -22.61
C TRP A 340 25.95 -2.99 -23.20
N GLY A 341 26.74 -3.59 -24.09
CA GLY A 341 26.41 -4.88 -24.69
C GLY A 341 26.36 -5.98 -23.65
N SER A 342 27.42 -6.10 -22.85
CA SER A 342 27.50 -7.08 -21.75
C SER A 342 26.45 -6.81 -20.68
N PHE A 343 26.26 -5.55 -20.29
CA PHE A 343 25.30 -5.19 -19.24
C PHE A 343 23.85 -5.43 -19.67
N LYS A 344 23.47 -5.10 -20.91
CA LYS A 344 22.13 -5.37 -21.43
C LYS A 344 21.81 -6.86 -21.46
N GLN A 345 22.81 -7.72 -21.69
CA GLN A 345 22.62 -9.16 -21.64
C GLN A 345 22.28 -9.62 -20.21
N ILE A 346 23.09 -9.26 -19.20
CA ILE A 346 22.83 -9.66 -17.82
C ILE A 346 21.53 -9.08 -17.27
N LEU A 347 21.17 -7.85 -17.66
CA LEU A 347 19.90 -7.23 -17.28
C LEU A 347 18.71 -7.98 -17.90
N THR A 348 18.85 -8.41 -19.16
CA THR A 348 17.81 -9.20 -19.85
C THR A 348 17.59 -10.51 -19.13
N ASP A 349 18.67 -11.23 -18.82
CA ASP A 349 18.59 -12.53 -18.15
C ASP A 349 17.98 -12.38 -16.75
N ALA A 350 18.43 -11.40 -15.95
CA ALA A 350 17.87 -11.14 -14.63
C ALA A 350 16.39 -10.71 -14.66
N LEU A 351 15.96 -9.96 -15.68
CA LEU A 351 14.55 -9.60 -15.86
C LEU A 351 13.69 -10.82 -16.19
N ILE A 352 14.17 -11.69 -17.09
CA ILE A 352 13.47 -12.91 -17.46
C ILE A 352 13.35 -13.83 -16.24
N ASP A 353 14.44 -14.05 -15.52
CA ASP A 353 14.47 -14.89 -14.32
C ASP A 353 13.53 -14.36 -13.23
N HIS A 354 13.46 -13.04 -13.06
CA HIS A 354 12.56 -12.42 -12.08
C HIS A 354 11.08 -12.52 -12.49
N LEU A 355 10.76 -12.34 -13.78
CA LEU A 355 9.38 -12.31 -14.28
C LEU A 355 8.82 -13.70 -14.55
N GLN A 356 9.65 -14.68 -14.88
CA GLN A 356 9.21 -16.04 -15.23
C GLN A 356 8.30 -16.69 -14.16
N PRO A 357 8.64 -16.65 -12.85
CA PRO A 357 7.75 -17.22 -11.82
C PRO A 357 6.37 -16.56 -11.78
N ILE A 358 6.31 -15.24 -12.00
CA ILE A 358 5.05 -14.48 -12.05
C ILE A 358 4.25 -14.91 -13.29
N GLN A 359 4.90 -15.04 -14.45
CA GLN A 359 4.25 -15.44 -15.69
C GLN A 359 3.70 -16.87 -15.63
N VAL A 360 4.46 -17.80 -15.06
CA VAL A 360 4.02 -19.19 -14.82
C VAL A 360 2.80 -19.19 -13.90
N ARG A 361 2.87 -18.50 -12.76
CA ARG A 361 1.77 -18.45 -11.81
C ARG A 361 0.51 -17.79 -12.42
N TYR A 362 0.69 -16.75 -13.23
CA TYR A 362 -0.41 -16.12 -13.95
C TYR A 362 -1.08 -17.09 -14.94
N GLN A 363 -0.29 -17.87 -15.69
CA GLN A 363 -0.81 -18.87 -16.61
C GLN A 363 -1.59 -19.97 -15.87
N GLU A 364 -1.07 -20.46 -14.74
CA GLU A 364 -1.79 -21.42 -13.88
C GLU A 364 -3.16 -20.87 -13.47
N ILE A 365 -3.19 -19.65 -12.91
CA ILE A 365 -4.43 -19.02 -12.43
C ILE A 365 -5.43 -18.79 -13.57
N THR A 366 -4.95 -18.33 -14.72
CA THR A 366 -5.83 -18.02 -15.86
C THR A 366 -6.28 -19.26 -16.64
N SER A 367 -5.56 -20.37 -16.52
CA SER A 367 -5.96 -21.67 -17.09
C SER A 367 -7.11 -22.35 -16.32
N ASP A 368 -7.35 -21.94 -15.07
CA ASP A 368 -8.48 -22.37 -14.25
C ASP A 368 -9.39 -21.16 -13.89
N PRO A 369 -10.35 -20.81 -14.76
CA PRO A 369 -11.30 -19.73 -14.46
C PRO A 369 -12.11 -19.98 -13.18
N GLY A 370 -12.39 -21.25 -12.83
CA GLY A 370 -13.15 -21.60 -11.64
C GLY A 370 -12.42 -21.26 -10.34
N TYR A 371 -11.10 -21.45 -10.33
CA TYR A 371 -10.25 -21.00 -9.22
C TYR A 371 -10.32 -19.49 -9.02
N LEU A 372 -10.13 -18.70 -10.08
CA LEU A 372 -10.13 -17.23 -9.96
C LEU A 372 -11.49 -16.68 -9.53
N ASP A 373 -12.57 -17.19 -10.12
CA ASP A 373 -13.93 -16.80 -9.76
C ASP A 373 -14.22 -17.18 -8.29
N GLY A 374 -13.75 -18.33 -7.83
CA GLY A 374 -13.84 -18.76 -6.43
C GLY A 374 -13.10 -17.83 -5.46
N VAL A 375 -11.86 -17.45 -5.79
CA VAL A 375 -11.07 -16.49 -5.00
C VAL A 375 -11.77 -15.14 -4.89
N LEU A 376 -12.23 -14.59 -6.02
CA LEU A 376 -12.89 -13.30 -6.05
C LEU A 376 -14.24 -13.30 -5.33
N SER A 377 -15.00 -14.39 -5.44
CA SER A 377 -16.27 -14.58 -4.73
C SER A 377 -16.05 -14.63 -3.22
N GLU A 378 -15.06 -15.40 -2.76
CA GLU A 378 -14.76 -15.51 -1.32
C GLU A 378 -14.21 -14.20 -0.76
N GLY A 379 -13.33 -13.51 -1.50
CA GLY A 379 -12.85 -12.19 -1.12
C GLY A 379 -13.99 -11.16 -1.04
N ALA A 380 -14.93 -11.18 -2.00
CA ALA A 380 -16.10 -10.30 -1.98
C ALA A 380 -17.03 -10.60 -0.80
N ARG A 381 -17.20 -11.88 -0.44
CA ARG A 381 -17.98 -12.30 0.73
C ARG A 381 -17.38 -11.73 2.03
N LYS A 382 -16.08 -11.96 2.27
CA LYS A 382 -15.36 -11.42 3.44
C LYS A 382 -15.41 -9.88 3.50
N ALA A 383 -15.21 -9.23 2.36
CA ALA A 383 -15.29 -7.78 2.25
C ALA A 383 -16.71 -7.26 2.55
N SER A 384 -17.74 -7.94 2.05
CA SER A 384 -19.14 -7.56 2.26
C SER A 384 -19.54 -7.63 3.73
N GLU A 385 -19.09 -8.64 4.50
CA GLU A 385 -19.39 -8.73 5.94
C GLU A 385 -18.97 -7.47 6.72
N ILE A 386 -17.77 -6.96 6.41
CA ILE A 386 -17.22 -5.76 7.05
C ILE A 386 -17.92 -4.50 6.51
N ALA A 387 -18.06 -4.41 5.20
CA ALA A 387 -18.65 -3.27 4.53
C ALA A 387 -20.13 -3.08 4.93
N ASP A 388 -20.92 -4.14 4.95
CA ASP A 388 -22.33 -4.12 5.34
C ASP A 388 -22.50 -3.73 6.80
N THR A 389 -21.57 -4.14 7.68
CA THR A 389 -21.57 -3.70 9.09
C THR A 389 -21.40 -2.18 9.18
N THR A 390 -20.42 -1.62 8.46
CA THR A 390 -20.21 -0.16 8.42
C THR A 390 -21.41 0.55 7.80
N LEU A 391 -21.92 0.06 6.68
CA LEU A 391 -23.04 0.65 5.96
C LEU A 391 -24.31 0.68 6.82
N ASN A 392 -24.62 -0.42 7.52
CA ASN A 392 -25.76 -0.49 8.44
C ASN A 392 -25.65 0.52 9.59
N ASN A 393 -24.43 0.73 10.12
CA ASN A 393 -24.20 1.76 11.14
C ASN A 393 -24.48 3.16 10.60
N VAL A 394 -24.11 3.45 9.36
CA VAL A 394 -24.36 4.74 8.70
C VAL A 394 -25.86 4.92 8.44
N TYR A 395 -26.55 3.90 7.91
CA TYR A 395 -28.00 3.91 7.74
C TYR A 395 -28.73 4.23 9.05
N GLN A 396 -28.36 3.53 10.13
CA GLN A 396 -28.94 3.76 11.44
C GLN A 396 -28.66 5.18 11.95
N ALA A 397 -27.42 5.66 11.82
CA ALA A 397 -27.04 7.00 12.30
C ALA A 397 -27.68 8.14 11.52
N MET A 398 -27.99 7.91 10.25
CA MET A 398 -28.75 8.83 9.40
C MET A 398 -30.27 8.71 9.60
N GLY A 399 -30.74 7.76 10.42
CA GLY A 399 -32.15 7.61 10.78
C GLY A 399 -33.01 6.92 9.72
N PHE A 400 -32.41 6.15 8.81
CA PHE A 400 -33.18 5.35 7.86
C PHE A 400 -33.97 4.24 8.58
N LEU A 401 -35.15 3.92 8.04
CA LEU A 401 -35.97 2.83 8.55
C LEU A 401 -35.23 1.50 8.35
N LYS A 402 -35.19 0.68 9.41
CA LYS A 402 -34.55 -0.64 9.38
C LYS A 402 -35.31 -1.57 8.44
N ARG A 403 -34.57 -2.27 7.58
CA ARG A 403 -35.08 -3.30 6.68
C ARG A 403 -35.64 -4.50 7.43
#